data_AF-E9J6H9-F1
#
_entry.id   AF-E9J6H9-F1
#
_cell.length_a   1.000
_cell.length_b   1.000
_cell.length_c   1.000
_cell.angle_alpha   90.00
_cell.angle_beta   90.00
_cell.angle_gamma   90.00
#
_symmetry.space_group_name_H-M   'P 1'
#
loop_
_entity.id
_entity.type
_entity.pdbx_description
1 polymer ?
#
loop_
_entity_poly.entity_id
_entity_poly.type
_entity_poly.pdbx_seq_one_letter_code
_entity_poly.pdbx_strand_id
1 'polypeptide(L)'
;MQSSKEVASLSITPSGCPMFQELATRLHILHNVLALPLFNQAWKNLAAQLDQFLFEEVILVNHFNSGGAEQLQHDILRNLFPLFGLYINKPELYFPL
;
A
#
# COMPACT_ATOMS: atom_id res chain seq x y z
N MET A 1 -26.89 25.63 -3.79
CA MET A 1 -25.51 25.87 -3.32
C MET A 1 -25.22 24.80 -2.27
N GLN A 2 -24.55 23.71 -2.66
CA GLN A 2 -24.15 22.67 -1.71
C GLN A 2 -22.92 23.18 -0.96
N SER A 3 -23.02 23.17 0.37
CA SER A 3 -21.96 23.53 1.30
C SER A 3 -20.71 22.72 0.98
N SER A 4 -19.62 23.40 0.66
CA SER A 4 -18.28 22.83 0.59
C SER A 4 -17.95 22.21 1.95
N LYS A 5 -18.25 20.92 2.12
CA LYS A 5 -17.53 20.11 3.11
C LYS A 5 -16.07 20.28 2.73
N GLU A 6 -15.25 20.77 3.66
CA GLU A 6 -13.81 20.84 3.51
C GLU A 6 -13.35 19.58 2.78
N VAL A 7 -12.79 19.77 1.59
CA VAL A 7 -12.03 18.73 0.93
C VAL A 7 -10.83 18.53 1.85
N ALA A 8 -10.99 17.70 2.87
CA ALA A 8 -9.88 17.24 3.67
C ALA A 8 -8.89 16.69 2.66
N SER A 9 -7.75 17.35 2.49
CA SER A 9 -6.69 16.88 1.61
C SER A 9 -6.44 15.43 1.99
N LEU A 10 -6.66 14.50 1.05
CA LEU A 10 -6.50 13.08 1.31
C LEU A 10 -5.11 12.87 1.94
N SER A 11 -5.10 12.50 3.22
CA SER A 11 -3.90 12.09 3.93
C SER A 11 -3.85 10.57 3.96
N ILE A 12 -2.76 9.99 4.44
CA ILE A 12 -2.76 8.55 4.71
C ILE A 12 -3.85 8.21 5.73
N THR A 13 -4.55 7.10 5.54
CA THR A 13 -5.50 6.61 6.55
C THR A 13 -4.78 6.39 7.88
N PRO A 14 -5.21 7.01 9.00
CA PRO A 14 -4.47 6.94 10.26
C PRO A 14 -4.24 5.52 10.78
N SER A 15 -5.22 4.62 10.65
CA SER A 15 -5.08 3.21 11.06
C SER A 15 -4.12 2.42 10.17
N GLY A 16 -3.89 2.85 8.93
CA GLY A 16 -2.91 2.24 8.02
C GLY A 16 -1.47 2.72 8.25
N CYS A 17 -1.28 3.86 8.92
CA CYS A 17 0.05 4.46 9.10
C CYS A 17 1.07 3.51 9.78
N PRO A 18 0.74 2.82 10.89
CA PRO A 18 1.67 1.87 11.51
C PRO A 18 2.07 0.72 10.57
N MET A 19 1.12 0.21 9.77
CA MET A 19 1.38 -0.85 8.78
C MET A 19 2.37 -0.37 7.72
N PHE A 20 2.16 0.82 7.14
CA PHE A 20 3.06 1.36 6.13
C PHE A 20 4.45 1.68 6.68
N GLN A 21 4.55 2.18 7.92
CA GLN A 21 5.83 2.43 8.57
C GLN A 21 6.63 1.14 8.82
N GLU A 22 5.96 0.08 9.28
CA GLU A 22 6.60 -1.22 9.50
C GLU A 22 7.03 -1.84 8.16
N LEU A 23 6.17 -1.78 7.14
CA LEU A 23 6.49 -2.22 5.78
C LEU A 23 7.74 -1.52 5.23
N ALA A 24 7.79 -0.19 5.34
CA ALA A 24 8.94 0.60 4.90
C ALA A 24 10.24 0.16 5.61
N THR A 25 10.15 0.00 6.93
CA THR A 25 11.29 -0.40 7.79
C THR A 25 11.79 -1.79 7.42
N ARG A 26 10.89 -2.77 7.29
CA ARG A 26 11.27 -4.16 6.95
C ARG A 26 11.81 -4.28 5.54
N LEU A 27 11.20 -3.63 4.57
CA LEU A 27 11.68 -3.67 3.19
C LEU A 27 13.08 -3.07 3.08
N HIS A 28 13.34 -1.97 3.80
CA HIS A 28 14.67 -1.37 3.89
C HIS A 28 15.70 -2.30 4.54
N ILE A 29 15.34 -2.94 5.66
CA ILE A 29 16.22 -3.91 6.33
C ILE A 29 16.54 -5.07 5.38
N LEU A 30 15.53 -5.68 4.74
CA LEU A 30 15.71 -6.80 3.82
C LEU A 30 16.63 -6.42 2.66
N HIS A 31 16.46 -5.22 2.10
CA HIS A 31 17.32 -4.71 1.03
C HIS A 31 18.79 -4.59 1.46
N ASN A 32 19.04 -4.16 2.70
CA ASN A 32 20.41 -3.97 3.19
C ASN A 32 21.12 -5.26 3.61
N VAL A 33 20.37 -6.29 4.03
CA VAL A 33 20.97 -7.52 4.61
C VAL A 33 20.98 -8.71 3.65
N LEU A 34 20.10 -8.73 2.64
CA LEU A 34 20.01 -9.84 1.69
C LEU A 34 20.82 -9.56 0.43
N ALA A 35 21.41 -10.62 -0.14
CA ALA A 35 21.90 -10.56 -1.52
C ALA A 35 20.73 -10.27 -2.48
N LEU A 36 21.00 -9.53 -3.56
CA LEU A 36 19.97 -9.07 -4.50
C LEU A 36 18.99 -10.17 -4.97
N PRO A 37 19.40 -11.40 -5.31
CA PRO A 37 18.46 -12.46 -5.69
C PRO A 37 17.49 -12.84 -4.56
N LEU A 38 17.97 -12.89 -3.31
CA LEU A 38 17.16 -13.20 -2.13
C LEU A 38 16.23 -12.04 -1.79
N PHE A 39 16.71 -10.80 -1.86
CA PHE A 39 15.85 -9.63 -1.73
C PHE A 39 14.73 -9.65 -2.77
N ASN A 40 15.07 -9.98 -4.03
CA ASN A 40 14.10 -10.05 -5.12
C ASN A 40 13.01 -11.10 -4.90
N GLN A 41 13.35 -12.22 -4.27
CA GLN A 41 12.36 -13.21 -3.89
C GLN A 41 11.53 -12.75 -2.69
N ALA A 42 12.17 -12.14 -1.68
CA ALA A 42 11.52 -11.68 -0.46
C ALA A 42 10.47 -10.61 -0.73
N TRP A 43 10.79 -9.55 -1.49
CA TRP A 43 9.82 -8.49 -1.75
C TRP A 43 8.67 -8.96 -2.63
N LYS A 44 8.90 -9.90 -3.57
CA LYS A 44 7.81 -10.49 -4.40
C LYS A 44 6.83 -11.27 -3.55
N ASN A 45 7.34 -12.11 -2.64
CA ASN A 45 6.51 -12.86 -1.71
C ASN A 45 5.72 -11.93 -0.79
N LEU A 46 6.36 -10.86 -0.31
CA LEU A 46 5.71 -9.84 0.52
C LEU A 46 4.63 -9.08 -0.25
N ALA A 47 4.90 -8.66 -1.49
CA ALA A 47 3.92 -8.00 -2.34
C ALA A 47 2.69 -8.89 -2.54
N ALA A 48 2.88 -10.17 -2.92
CA ALA A 48 1.79 -11.10 -3.14
C ALA A 48 0.93 -11.36 -1.88
N GLN A 49 1.56 -11.46 -0.71
CA GLN A 49 0.83 -11.64 0.56
C GLN A 49 0.07 -10.38 0.97
N LEU A 50 0.68 -9.21 0.79
CA LEU A 50 0.06 -7.93 1.14
C LEU A 50 -1.08 -7.58 0.19
N ASP A 51 -0.88 -7.84 -1.09
CA ASP A 51 -1.93 -7.84 -2.11
C ASP A 51 -3.09 -8.69 -1.58
N GLN A 52 -2.90 -10.01 -1.41
CA GLN A 52 -3.97 -10.91 -0.98
C GLN A 52 -4.71 -10.42 0.28
N PHE A 53 -3.98 -9.93 1.28
CA PHE A 53 -4.56 -9.32 2.48
C PHE A 53 -5.43 -8.09 2.17
N LEU A 54 -4.97 -7.16 1.34
CA LEU A 54 -5.74 -5.97 0.97
C LEU A 54 -7.06 -6.36 0.27
N PHE A 55 -7.04 -7.39 -0.56
CA PHE A 55 -8.27 -7.85 -1.20
C PHE A 55 -9.20 -8.56 -0.23
N GLU A 56 -8.71 -9.62 0.41
CA GLU A 56 -9.55 -10.52 1.20
C GLU A 56 -10.02 -9.86 2.49
N GLU A 57 -9.11 -9.17 3.20
CA GLU A 57 -9.35 -8.67 4.56
C GLU A 57 -9.71 -7.17 4.60
N VAL A 58 -9.55 -6.45 3.49
CA VAL A 58 -9.96 -5.03 3.41
C VAL A 58 -11.05 -4.83 2.36
N ILE A 59 -10.88 -5.25 1.12
CA ILE A 59 -11.86 -4.97 0.05
C ILE A 59 -13.12 -5.83 0.20
N LEU A 60 -12.98 -7.17 0.28
CA LEU A 60 -14.12 -8.08 0.23
C LEU A 60 -15.01 -8.05 1.47
N VAL A 61 -14.43 -7.77 2.64
CA VAL A 61 -15.17 -7.77 3.92
C VAL A 61 -15.76 -6.41 4.30
N ASN A 62 -15.49 -5.35 3.53
CA ASN A 62 -16.03 -4.02 3.77
C ASN A 62 -16.94 -3.53 2.63
N HIS A 63 -17.85 -2.62 2.95
CA HIS A 63 -18.68 -1.94 1.96
C HIS A 63 -18.23 -0.48 1.85
N PHE A 64 -17.58 -0.14 0.76
CA PHE A 64 -17.08 1.22 0.53
C PHE A 64 -18.16 2.11 -0.08
N ASN A 65 -18.27 3.32 0.43
CA ASN A 65 -18.87 4.43 -0.32
C ASN A 65 -17.79 5.06 -1.23
N SER A 66 -18.18 6.03 -2.07
CA SER A 66 -17.26 6.67 -3.01
C SER A 66 -16.03 7.28 -2.31
N GLY A 67 -16.21 7.97 -1.19
CA GLY A 67 -15.09 8.59 -0.45
C GLY A 67 -14.14 7.56 0.17
N GLY A 68 -14.68 6.45 0.70
CA GLY A 68 -13.86 5.36 1.23
C GLY A 68 -13.05 4.65 0.14
N ALA A 69 -13.64 4.45 -1.04
CA ALA A 69 -12.96 3.87 -2.19
C ALA A 69 -11.84 4.81 -2.71
N GLU A 70 -12.12 6.10 -2.82
CA GLU A 70 -11.11 7.12 -3.18
C GLU A 70 -9.97 7.18 -2.15
N GLN A 71 -10.28 7.06 -0.86
CA GLN A 71 -9.27 7.05 0.20
C GLN A 71 -8.39 5.79 0.14
N LEU A 72 -8.97 4.61 -0.09
CA LEU A 72 -8.19 3.37 -0.28
C LEU A 72 -7.30 3.47 -1.52
N GLN A 73 -7.83 3.97 -2.63
CA GLN A 73 -7.06 4.22 -3.84
C GLN A 73 -5.91 5.20 -3.58
N HIS A 74 -6.17 6.28 -2.83
CA HIS A 74 -5.15 7.24 -2.44
C HIS A 74 -4.04 6.59 -1.60
N ASP A 75 -4.41 5.77 -0.61
CA ASP A 75 -3.43 5.06 0.22
C ASP A 75 -2.52 4.14 -0.61
N ILE A 76 -3.09 3.43 -1.58
CA ILE A 76 -2.33 2.56 -2.50
C ILE A 76 -1.41 3.38 -3.40
N LEU A 77 -1.95 4.37 -4.12
CA LEU A 77 -1.22 5.14 -5.12
C LEU A 77 -0.15 6.07 -4.52
N ARG A 78 -0.41 6.61 -3.32
CA ARG A 78 0.45 7.61 -2.68
C ARG A 78 1.34 7.05 -1.57
N ASN A 79 1.08 5.85 -1.07
CA ASN A 79 1.93 5.23 -0.05
C ASN A 79 2.46 3.87 -0.49
N LEU A 80 1.59 2.90 -0.80
CA LEU A 80 2.03 1.53 -1.12
C LEU A 80 2.96 1.48 -2.33
N PHE A 81 2.55 2.07 -3.46
CA PHE A 81 3.34 2.04 -4.69
C PHE A 81 4.67 2.80 -4.54
N PRO A 82 4.72 4.02 -3.97
CA PRO A 82 6.00 4.66 -3.69
C PRO A 82 6.93 3.86 -2.78
N LEU A 83 6.41 3.16 -1.76
CA LEU A 83 7.23 2.34 -0.87
C LEU A 83 7.94 1.20 -1.62
N PHE A 84 7.21 0.47 -2.46
CA PHE A 84 7.83 -0.55 -3.32
C PHE A 84 8.70 0.09 -4.41
N GLY A 85 8.29 1.24 -4.95
CA GLY A 85 8.98 1.99 -6.01
C GLY A 85 10.39 2.47 -5.63
N LEU A 86 10.74 2.47 -4.34
CA LEU A 86 12.12 2.68 -3.89
C LEU A 86 13.08 1.55 -4.33
N TYR A 87 12.54 0.36 -4.60
CA TYR A 87 13.33 -0.86 -4.84
C TYR A 87 13.01 -1.53 -6.18
N ILE A 88 11.82 -1.31 -6.73
CA ILE A 88 11.34 -2.01 -7.92
C ILE A 88 10.75 -1.04 -8.96
N ASN A 89 10.85 -1.42 -10.22
CA ASN A 89 10.15 -0.73 -11.30
C ASN A 89 8.71 -1.25 -11.42
N LYS A 90 7.76 -0.34 -11.68
CA LYS A 90 6.34 -0.65 -11.93
C LYS A 90 5.69 -1.49 -10.81
N PRO A 91 5.66 -0.98 -9.56
CA PRO A 91 5.06 -1.70 -8.44
C PRO A 91 3.61 -2.12 -8.68
N GLU A 92 2.86 -1.35 -9.48
CA GLU A 92 1.46 -1.64 -9.84
C GLU A 92 1.25 -3.02 -10.50
N LEU A 93 2.29 -3.61 -11.11
CA LEU A 93 2.18 -4.95 -11.71
C LEU A 93 2.16 -6.09 -10.67
N TYR A 94 2.49 -5.80 -9.43
CA TYR A 94 2.53 -6.75 -8.32
C TYR A 94 1.36 -6.61 -7.35
N PHE A 95 0.45 -5.67 -7.65
CA PHE A 95 -0.77 -5.42 -6.89
C PHE A 95 -2.00 -5.41 -7.83
N PRO A 96 -2.44 -6.56 -8.35
CA PRO A 96 -3.60 -6.68 -9.26
C PRO A 96 -4.96 -6.43 -8.62
N LEU A 97 -5.03 -6.30 -7.30
CA LEU A 97 -6.26 -6.44 -6.50
C LEU A 97 -7.16 -5.21 -6.37
#